data_AF-A0A7L5YK69-F1
#
_entry.id   AF-A0A7L5YK69-F1
#
_cell.length_a   1.000
_cell.length_b   1.000
_cell.length_c   1.000
_cell.angle_alpha   90.00
_cell.angle_beta   90.00
_cell.angle_gamma   90.00
#
_symmetry.space_group_name_H-M   'P 1'
#
loop_
_entity.id
_entity.type
_entity.pdbx_description
1 polymer ?
#
loop_
_entity_poly.entity_id
_entity_poly.type
_entity_poly.pdbx_seq_one_letter_code
_entity_poly.pdbx_strand_id
1 'polypeptide(L)'
;MALLSDEELAKGDPVKGQQIFASQACAACHQVTGTEQPVCPNLSTIGTQAATIITEAGYQGQAQSGPQYLYESIVHPAAFIVAGFNDGVMPNNFAATLSQEQIVDIVAYLNSLKGG
;
A
#
# COMPACT_ATOMS: atom_id res chain seq x y z
N MET A 1 12.40 -1.44 -11.75
CA MET A 1 11.21 -1.26 -12.60
C MET A 1 10.70 0.14 -12.29
N ALA A 2 10.31 0.94 -13.28
CA ALA A 2 9.83 2.29 -12.98
C ALA A 2 8.48 2.21 -12.25
N LEU A 3 8.32 3.00 -11.19
CA LEU A 3 7.02 3.19 -10.54
C LEU A 3 6.08 3.95 -11.48
N LEU A 4 4.78 3.79 -11.28
CA LEU A 4 3.78 4.59 -11.98
C LEU A 4 3.84 6.05 -11.54
N SER A 5 3.47 6.96 -12.43
CA SER A 5 3.29 8.37 -12.11
C SER A 5 2.06 8.59 -11.23
N ASP A 6 2.04 9.71 -10.50
CA ASP A 6 0.87 10.10 -9.71
C ASP A 6 -0.39 10.27 -10.57
N GLU A 7 -0.25 10.71 -11.83
CA GLU A 7 -1.38 10.82 -12.76
C GLU A 7 -1.96 9.45 -13.16
N GLU A 8 -1.11 8.43 -13.29
CA GLU A 8 -1.57 7.06 -13.52
C GLU A 8 -2.25 6.47 -12.29
N LEU A 9 -1.69 6.71 -11.10
CA LEU A 9 -2.25 6.24 -9.84
C LEU A 9 -3.57 6.94 -9.48
N ALA A 10 -3.73 8.21 -9.87
CA ALA A 10 -4.95 8.98 -9.64
C ALA A 10 -6.16 8.50 -10.46
N LYS A 11 -5.96 7.62 -11.45
CA LYS A 11 -7.05 7.04 -12.26
C LYS A 11 -7.79 5.90 -11.57
N GLY A 12 -7.28 5.42 -10.42
CA GLY A 12 -7.89 4.31 -9.69
C GLY A 12 -9.25 4.65 -9.10
N ASP A 13 -10.11 3.64 -9.06
CA ASP A 13 -11.43 3.69 -8.42
C ASP A 13 -11.32 3.15 -6.98
N PRO A 14 -11.46 4.02 -5.95
CA PRO A 14 -11.35 3.58 -4.55
C PRO A 14 -12.46 2.62 -4.12
N VAL A 15 -13.63 2.61 -4.78
CA VAL A 15 -14.72 1.68 -4.47
C VAL A 15 -14.35 0.28 -4.94
N LYS A 16 -13.83 0.14 -6.17
CA LYS A 16 -13.27 -1.14 -6.64
C LYS A 16 -12.07 -1.55 -5.81
N GLY A 17 -11.20 -0.60 -5.47
CA GLY A 17 -10.03 -0.84 -4.63
C GLY A 17 -10.38 -1.45 -3.27
N GLN A 18 -11.43 -0.93 -2.62
CA GLN A 18 -11.94 -1.48 -1.37
C GLN A 18 -12.44 -2.92 -1.54
N GLN A 19 -13.16 -3.21 -2.63
CA GLN A 19 -13.67 -4.56 -2.91
C GLN A 19 -12.52 -5.54 -3.15
N ILE A 20 -11.48 -5.13 -3.90
CA ILE A 20 -10.30 -5.95 -4.15
C ILE A 20 -9.52 -6.15 -2.84
N PHE A 21 -9.29 -5.09 -2.06
CA PHE A 21 -8.63 -5.19 -0.76
C PHE A 21 -9.33 -6.19 0.18
N ALA A 22 -10.67 -6.19 0.20
CA ALA A 22 -11.47 -7.09 1.03
C ALA A 22 -11.54 -8.54 0.51
N SER A 23 -11.49 -8.73 -0.82
CA SER A 23 -11.59 -10.06 -1.44
C SER A 23 -10.25 -10.76 -1.61
N GLN A 24 -9.16 -9.99 -1.68
CA GLN A 24 -7.80 -10.51 -1.72
C GLN A 24 -7.25 -10.72 -0.30
N ALA A 25 -6.05 -11.30 -0.22
CA ALA A 25 -5.38 -11.60 1.06
C ALA A 25 -5.03 -10.36 1.91
N CYS A 26 -5.24 -9.13 1.41
CA CYS A 26 -4.88 -7.89 2.09
C CYS A 26 -5.60 -7.76 3.44
N ALA A 27 -6.93 -7.91 3.45
CA ALA A 27 -7.75 -7.78 4.66
C ALA A 27 -7.57 -8.91 5.68
N ALA A 28 -6.95 -10.04 5.29
CA ALA A 28 -6.61 -11.11 6.22
C ALA A 28 -5.47 -10.73 7.18
N CYS A 29 -4.68 -9.71 6.82
CA CYS A 29 -3.49 -9.30 7.54
C CYS A 29 -3.55 -7.82 7.97
N HIS A 30 -4.00 -6.93 7.08
CA HIS A 30 -4.06 -5.50 7.34
C HIS A 30 -5.45 -5.05 7.79
N GLN A 31 -5.50 -4.36 8.93
CA GLN A 31 -6.71 -3.69 9.39
C GLN A 31 -6.76 -2.26 8.87
N VAL A 32 -7.95 -1.86 8.41
CA VAL A 32 -8.25 -0.49 7.94
C VAL A 32 -9.19 0.25 8.89
N THR A 33 -9.65 -0.41 9.95
CA THR A 33 -10.43 0.13 11.05
C THR A 33 -9.96 -0.49 12.36
N GLY A 34 -10.03 0.24 13.48
CA GLY A 34 -9.64 -0.27 14.80
C GLY A 34 -8.14 -0.27 15.08
N THR A 35 -7.73 -1.00 16.12
CA THR A 35 -6.37 -1.03 16.68
C THR A 35 -5.46 -2.08 16.01
N GLU A 36 -4.16 -1.76 15.88
CA GLU A 36 -3.11 -2.59 15.24
C GLU A 36 -3.18 -4.10 15.49
N GLN A 37 -2.86 -4.87 14.44
CA GLN A 37 -2.51 -6.29 14.55
C GLN A 37 -0.99 -6.42 14.71
N PRO A 38 -0.49 -7.37 15.53
CA PRO A 38 0.93 -7.45 15.84
C PRO A 38 1.83 -7.89 14.68
N VAL A 39 1.26 -8.42 13.59
CA VAL A 39 2.02 -9.03 12.48
C VAL A 39 2.11 -8.13 11.25
N CYS A 40 1.14 -7.23 11.04
CA CYS A 40 1.08 -6.37 9.86
C CYS A 40 0.59 -4.97 10.23
N PRO A 41 1.12 -3.92 9.57
CA PRO A 41 0.79 -2.54 9.92
C PRO A 41 -0.68 -2.25 9.72
N ASN A 42 -1.25 -1.45 10.62
CA ASN A 42 -2.59 -0.90 10.46
C ASN A 42 -2.57 0.15 9.34
N LEU A 43 -3.55 0.08 8.46
CA LEU A 43 -3.64 0.93 7.27
C LEU A 43 -4.73 2.01 7.39
N SER A 44 -5.39 2.16 8.53
CA SER A 44 -6.51 3.11 8.72
C SER A 44 -6.14 4.56 8.40
N THR A 45 -4.87 4.94 8.55
CA THR A 45 -4.34 6.29 8.30
C THR A 45 -3.26 6.31 7.21
N ILE A 46 -3.10 5.22 6.45
CA ILE A 46 -1.97 5.05 5.54
C ILE A 46 -1.92 6.12 4.43
N GLY A 47 -3.08 6.65 4.01
CA GLY A 47 -3.14 7.72 3.02
C GLY A 47 -2.48 9.02 3.48
N THR A 48 -2.33 9.24 4.79
CA THR A 48 -1.52 10.35 5.34
C THR A 48 -0.10 9.89 5.66
N GLN A 49 0.07 8.71 6.25
CA GLN A 49 1.39 8.23 6.66
C GLN A 49 2.33 7.95 5.48
N ALA A 50 1.81 7.47 4.35
CA ALA A 50 2.62 7.14 3.16
C ALA A 50 3.48 8.32 2.68
N ALA A 51 2.94 9.55 2.70
CA ALA A 51 3.68 10.74 2.32
C ALA A 51 4.78 11.13 3.35
N THR A 52 4.61 10.74 4.62
CA THR A 52 5.61 10.95 5.66
C THR A 52 6.72 9.90 5.59
N ILE A 53 6.36 8.63 5.37
CA ILE A 53 7.31 7.50 5.36
C ILE A 53 8.43 7.72 4.33
N ILE A 54 8.11 8.22 3.13
CA ILE A 54 9.11 8.47 2.09
C ILE A 54 10.14 9.54 2.47
N THR A 55 9.87 10.33 3.52
CA THR A 55 10.79 11.36 4.04
C THR A 55 11.66 10.85 5.19
N GLU A 56 11.42 9.63 5.68
CA GLU A 56 12.18 9.04 6.77
C GLU A 56 13.60 8.69 6.31
N ALA A 57 14.60 8.93 7.18
CA ALA A 57 16.01 8.68 6.87
C ALA A 57 16.31 7.20 6.53
N GLY A 58 15.44 6.27 6.95
CA GLY A 58 15.56 4.84 6.69
C GLY A 58 14.87 4.37 5.41
N TYR A 59 14.16 5.23 4.69
CA TYR A 59 13.45 4.84 3.47
C TYR A 59 14.45 4.45 2.36
N GLN A 60 14.28 3.25 1.80
CA GLN A 60 15.18 2.67 0.79
C GLN A 60 14.50 2.41 -0.57
N GLY A 61 13.22 2.75 -0.67
CA GLY A 61 12.45 2.62 -1.91
C GLY A 61 12.68 3.77 -2.89
N GLN A 62 11.90 3.78 -3.97
CA GLN A 62 12.02 4.72 -5.09
C GLN A 62 10.84 5.69 -5.18
N ALA A 63 9.84 5.57 -4.31
CA ALA A 63 8.67 6.44 -4.32
C ALA A 63 9.02 7.88 -3.97
N GLN A 64 8.38 8.80 -4.69
CA GLN A 64 8.52 10.24 -4.50
C GLN A 64 7.22 10.87 -3.96
N SER A 65 6.17 10.07 -3.82
CA SER A 65 4.87 10.48 -3.32
C SER A 65 4.22 9.37 -2.47
N GLY A 66 3.20 9.73 -1.68
CA GLY A 66 2.41 8.76 -0.93
C GLY A 66 1.77 7.68 -1.82
N PRO A 67 1.06 8.03 -2.92
CA PRO A 67 0.55 7.04 -3.86
C PRO A 67 1.62 6.11 -4.43
N GLN A 68 2.80 6.64 -4.78
CA GLN A 68 3.89 5.82 -5.27
C GLN A 68 4.42 4.86 -4.20
N TYR A 69 4.48 5.28 -2.94
CA TYR A 69 4.87 4.41 -1.83
C TYR A 69 3.89 3.25 -1.66
N LEU A 70 2.59 3.53 -1.72
CA LEU A 70 1.54 2.51 -1.65
C LEU A 70 1.67 1.53 -2.82
N TYR A 71 1.89 2.03 -4.03
CA TYR A 71 2.11 1.20 -5.21
C TYR A 71 3.35 0.31 -5.05
N GLU A 72 4.49 0.90 -4.71
CA GLU A 72 5.76 0.20 -4.50
C GLU A 72 5.63 -0.87 -3.42
N SER A 73 4.96 -0.57 -2.31
CA SER A 73 4.73 -1.54 -1.22
C SER A 73 3.95 -2.77 -1.70
N ILE A 74 3.05 -2.63 -2.68
CA ILE A 74 2.27 -3.74 -3.24
C ILE A 74 3.08 -4.55 -4.26
N VAL A 75 3.82 -3.88 -5.15
CA VAL A 75 4.54 -4.56 -6.24
C VAL A 75 5.94 -5.03 -5.85
N HIS A 76 6.53 -4.41 -4.83
CA HIS A 76 7.89 -4.62 -4.33
C HIS A 76 7.92 -4.46 -2.79
N PRO A 77 7.24 -5.32 -2.01
CA PRO A 77 7.12 -5.15 -0.56
C PRO A 77 8.46 -5.13 0.17
N ALA A 78 9.50 -5.79 -0.35
CA ALA A 78 10.85 -5.78 0.23
C ALA A 78 11.64 -4.49 -0.04
N ALA A 79 11.12 -3.53 -0.82
CA ALA A 79 11.78 -2.25 -1.08
C ALA A 79 11.91 -1.41 0.20
N PHE A 80 10.95 -1.52 1.11
CA PHE A 80 11.01 -0.92 2.44
C PHE A 80 10.11 -1.67 3.42
N ILE A 81 10.68 -2.09 4.55
CA ILE A 81 9.94 -2.71 5.64
C ILE A 81 9.83 -1.70 6.77
N VAL A 82 8.60 -1.30 7.12
CA VAL A 82 8.34 -0.37 8.22
C VAL A 82 8.90 -0.95 9.53
N ALA A 83 9.50 -0.09 10.36
CA ALA A 83 10.07 -0.50 11.64
C ALA A 83 9.05 -1.26 12.50
N GLY A 84 9.50 -2.37 13.10
CA GLY A 84 8.64 -3.25 13.92
C GLY A 84 7.98 -4.41 13.15
N PHE A 85 8.12 -4.46 11.82
CA PHE A 85 7.61 -5.57 10.99
C PHE A 85 8.75 -6.38 10.36
N ASN A 86 8.42 -7.58 9.86
CA ASN A 86 9.39 -8.52 9.30
C ASN A 86 9.26 -8.60 7.78
N ASP A 87 10.42 -8.74 7.11
CA ASP A 87 10.47 -9.08 5.69
C ASP A 87 9.88 -10.48 5.42
N GLY A 88 9.40 -10.72 4.20
CA GLY A 88 8.82 -11.98 3.75
C GLY A 88 7.40 -12.27 4.27
N VAL A 89 6.80 -11.36 5.06
CA VAL A 89 5.42 -11.50 5.54
C VAL A 89 4.41 -11.06 4.48
N MET A 90 4.65 -9.92 3.83
CA MET A 90 3.79 -9.44 2.74
C MET A 90 4.10 -10.22 1.45
N PRO A 91 3.11 -10.87 0.80
CA PRO A 91 3.33 -11.61 -0.43
C PRO A 91 3.92 -10.74 -1.55
N ASN A 92 4.95 -11.24 -2.24
CA ASN A 92 5.63 -10.52 -3.33
C ASN A 92 5.10 -10.85 -4.73
N ASN A 93 3.94 -11.52 -4.82
CA ASN A 93 3.36 -12.01 -6.07
C ASN A 93 2.13 -11.22 -6.54
N PHE A 94 1.76 -10.12 -5.87
CA PHE A 94 0.59 -9.32 -6.25
C PHE A 94 0.72 -8.75 -7.65
N ALA A 95 1.91 -8.27 -8.06
CA ALA A 95 2.16 -7.80 -9.43
C ALA A 95 2.01 -8.90 -10.51
N ALA A 96 2.09 -10.18 -10.14
CA ALA A 96 1.91 -11.31 -11.05
C ALA A 96 0.47 -11.86 -11.05
N THR A 97 -0.34 -11.51 -10.04
CA THR A 97 -1.68 -12.09 -9.82
C THR A 97 -2.80 -11.07 -9.97
N LEU A 98 -2.49 -9.79 -9.82
CA LEU A 98 -3.39 -8.66 -10.03
C LEU A 98 -2.99 -7.91 -11.29
N SER A 99 -3.97 -7.40 -12.03
CA SER A 99 -3.70 -6.46 -13.11
C SER A 99 -3.20 -5.13 -12.56
N GLN A 100 -2.51 -4.35 -13.40
CA GLN A 100 -2.09 -3.00 -13.04
C GLN A 100 -3.28 -2.13 -12.63
N GLU A 101 -4.42 -2.23 -13.33
CA GLU A 101 -5.66 -1.51 -12.98
C GLU A 101 -6.14 -1.88 -11.56
N GLN A 102 -6.15 -3.16 -11.22
CA GLN A 102 -6.54 -3.61 -9.88
C GLN A 102 -5.63 -3.05 -8.79
N ILE A 103 -4.31 -3.01 -9.04
CA ILE A 103 -3.35 -2.43 -8.08
C ILE A 103 -3.56 -0.92 -7.95
N VAL A 104 -3.79 -0.23 -9.06
CA VAL A 104 -4.08 1.22 -9.08
C VAL A 104 -5.37 1.52 -8.30
N ASP A 105 -6.42 0.71 -8.46
CA ASP A 105 -7.66 0.81 -7.69
C ASP A 105 -7.39 0.62 -6.18
N ILE A 106 -6.62 -0.40 -5.79
CA ILE A 106 -6.21 -0.62 -4.39
C ILE A 106 -5.45 0.60 -3.85
N VAL A 107 -4.51 1.15 -4.61
CA VAL A 107 -3.76 2.34 -4.21
C VAL A 107 -4.69 3.52 -3.99
N ALA A 108 -5.66 3.75 -4.88
CA ALA A 108 -6.65 4.83 -4.72
C ALA A 108 -7.47 4.65 -3.43
N TYR A 109 -7.88 3.41 -3.13
CA TYR A 109 -8.56 3.10 -1.87
C TYR A 109 -7.68 3.39 -0.65
N LEU A 110 -6.47 2.84 -0.59
CA LEU A 110 -5.54 3.02 0.54
C LEU A 110 -5.18 4.50 0.75
N ASN A 111 -4.97 5.23 -0.35
CA ASN A 111 -4.67 6.67 -0.31
C ASN A 111 -5.83 7.51 0.23
N SER A 112 -7.07 6.99 0.19
CA SER A 112 -8.24 7.65 0.77
C SER A 112 -8.35 7.48 2.30
N LEU A 113 -7.61 6.54 2.90
CA LEU A 113 -7.69 6.21 4.33
C LEU A 113 -6.90 7.21 5.19
N LYS A 114 -7.60 8.02 6.00
CA LYS A 114 -7.02 9.13 6.80
C LYS A 114 -7.33 9.05 8.30
N GLY A 115 -7.76 7.88 8.78
CA GLY A 115 -8.32 7.69 10.13
C GLY A 115 -9.79 8.06 10.12
N GLY A 116 -10.64 7.07 10.40
CA GLY A 116 -12.07 7.28 10.64
C GLY A 116 -12.32 7.84 12.03
#